data_AF-A0A953S4H2-F1
#
_entry.id   AF-A0A953S4H2-F1
#
_cell.length_a   1.000
_cell.length_b   1.000
_cell.length_c   1.000
_cell.angle_alpha   90.00
_cell.angle_beta   90.00
_cell.angle_gamma   90.00
#
_symmetry.space_group_name_H-M   'P 1'
#
loop_
_entity.id
_entity.type
_entity.pdbx_description
1 polymer ?
#
loop_
_entity_poly.entity_id
_entity_poly.type
_entity_poly.pdbx_seq_one_letter_code
_entity_poly.pdbx_strand_id
1 'polypeptide(L)' 'MKFNALGFDRLLRISGVLAILGLAVEAYTLLWFHPLSFVAFALVGGLLIVVGIAVYLLSLLSFLKSSK' A
#
# COMPACT_ATOMS: atom_id res chain seq x y z
N MET A 1 -28.73 -8.98 -3.95
CA MET A 1 -27.57 -8.57 -4.77
C MET A 1 -26.53 -7.90 -3.85
N LYS A 2 -25.48 -8.60 -3.42
CA LYS A 2 -24.44 -8.01 -2.52
C LYS A 2 -23.06 -8.67 -2.65
N PHE A 3 -22.70 -9.17 -3.83
CA PHE A 3 -21.39 -9.81 -4.06
C PHE A 3 -20.25 -8.82 -4.35
N ASN A 4 -20.55 -7.54 -4.65
CA ASN A 4 -19.53 -6.54 -5.00
C ASN A 4 -18.89 -5.83 -3.79
N ALA A 5 -19.51 -5.88 -2.60
CA ALA A 5 -18.97 -5.24 -1.39
C ALA A 5 -17.82 -6.04 -0.74
N LEU A 6 -17.87 -7.37 -0.82
CA LEU A 6 -16.86 -8.26 -0.23
C LEU A 6 -15.48 -8.11 -0.89
N GLY A 7 -15.45 -7.85 -2.20
CA GLY A 7 -14.20 -7.64 -2.94
C GLY A 7 -13.54 -6.31 -2.60
N PHE A 8 -14.33 -5.23 -2.53
CA PHE A 8 -13.83 -3.89 -2.20
C PHE A 8 -13.22 -3.82 -0.80
N ASP A 9 -13.90 -4.38 0.21
CA ASP A 9 -13.41 -4.40 1.60
C ASP A 9 -12.09 -5.18 1.72
N ARG A 10 -11.99 -6.32 1.02
CA ARG A 10 -10.78 -7.14 0.98
C ARG A 10 -9.62 -6.41 0.29
N LEU A 11 -9.87 -5.72 -0.82
CA LEU A 11 -8.86 -4.92 -1.51
C LEU A 11 -8.40 -3.74 -0.67
N LEU A 12 -9.32 -3.05 0.02
CA LEU A 12 -9.02 -1.96 0.94
C LEU A 12 -8.11 -2.42 2.09
N ARG A 13 -8.42 -3.60 2.65
CA ARG A 13 -7.64 -4.20 3.74
C ARG A 13 -6.24 -4.60 3.26
N ILE A 14 -6.13 -5.17 2.05
CA ILE A 14 -4.82 -5.50 1.45
C ILE A 14 -4.01 -4.23 1.20
N SER A 15 -4.60 -3.18 0.64
CA SER A 15 -3.88 -1.91 0.42
C SER A 15 -3.42 -1.27 1.73
N GLY A 16 -4.25 -1.32 2.78
CA GLY A 16 -3.89 -0.82 4.09
C GLY A 16 -2.73 -1.57 4.72
N VAL A 17 -2.75 -2.91 4.67
CA VAL A 17 -1.63 -3.75 5.15
C VAL A 17 -0.36 -3.47 4.37
N LEU A 18 -0.45 -3.32 3.04
CA LEU A 18 0.72 -3.07 2.19
C LEU A 18 1.37 -1.71 2.48
N ALA A 19 0.55 -0.67 2.71
CA ALA A 19 1.02 0.65 3.11
C ALA A 19 1.66 0.65 4.50
N ILE A 20 1.03 -0.02 5.49
CA ILE A 20 1.59 -0.14 6.85
C ILE A 20 2.93 -0.90 6.83
N LEU A 21 3.03 -1.97 6.04
CA LEU A 21 4.29 -2.71 5.88
C LEU A 21 5.38 -1.85 5.25
N GLY A 22 5.05 -1.08 4.20
CA GLY A 22 6.01 -0.14 3.60
C GLY A 22 6.51 0.90 4.60
N LEU A 23 5.61 1.50 5.40
CA LEU A 23 5.96 2.45 6.46
C LEU A 23 6.81 1.81 7.57
N ALA A 24 6.53 0.57 7.95
CA ALA A 24 7.33 -0.15 8.94
C ALA A 24 8.76 -0.40 8.44
N VAL A 25 8.92 -0.73 7.14
CA VAL A 25 10.24 -0.88 6.51
C VAL A 25 10.98 0.46 6.52
N GLU A 26 10.35 1.57 6.14
CA GLU A 26 10.99 2.90 6.19
C GLU A 26 11.35 3.32 7.62
N ALA A 27 10.48 3.07 8.60
CA ALA A 27 10.77 3.35 10.01
C ALA A 27 11.97 2.54 10.53
N TYR A 28 12.09 1.27 10.14
CA TYR A 28 13.24 0.44 10.48
C TYR A 28 14.51 0.91 9.77
N THR A 29 14.37 1.44 8.55
CA THR A 29 15.48 2.00 7.77
C THR A 29 16.13 3.20 8.46
N LEU A 30 15.33 4.03 9.12
CA LEU A 30 15.81 5.19 9.89
C LEU A 30 16.69 4.81 11.09
N LEU A 31 16.60 3.57 11.58
CA LEU A 31 17.47 3.07 12.66
C LEU A 31 18.85 2.64 12.16
N TRP A 32 19.07 2.56 10.84
CA TRP A 32 20.31 2.08 10.26
C TRP A 32 21.28 3.23 9.93
N PHE A 33 22.47 3.21 10.54
CA PHE A 33 23.49 4.25 10.35
C PHE A 33 24.35 4.09 9.07
N HIS A 34 24.13 3.04 8.28
CA HIS A 34 24.86 2.85 7.02
C HIS A 34 24.14 3.53 5.83
N PRO A 35 24.80 4.47 5.11
CA PRO A 35 24.15 5.31 4.10
C PRO A 35 23.66 4.53 2.87
N LEU A 36 24.33 3.45 2.47
CA LEU A 36 23.92 2.63 1.32
C LEU A 36 22.72 1.74 1.64
N SER A 37 22.67 1.14 2.83
CA SER A 37 21.50 0.37 3.28
C SER A 37 20.29 1.27 3.48
N PHE A 38 20.48 2.50 3.95
CA PHE A 38 19.41 3.47 4.11
C PHE A 38 18.68 3.73 2.77
N VAL A 39 19.43 4.04 1.71
CA VAL A 39 18.86 4.30 0.39
C VAL A 39 18.15 3.06 -0.19
N ALA A 40 18.73 1.87 -0.01
CA ALA A 40 18.14 0.63 -0.51
C ALA A 40 16.80 0.30 0.17
N PHE A 41 16.73 0.36 1.51
CA PHE A 41 15.50 0.07 2.23
C PHE A 41 14.46 1.19 2.07
N ALA A 42 14.86 2.46 1.96
CA ALA A 42 13.95 3.56 1.65
C ALA A 42 13.33 3.39 0.25
N LEU A 43 14.10 2.95 -0.75
CA LEU A 43 13.57 2.63 -2.07
C LEU A 43 12.55 1.48 -2.02
N VAL A 44 12.86 0.42 -1.28
CA VAL A 44 11.95 -0.74 -1.15
C VAL A 44 10.67 -0.35 -0.40
N GLY A 45 10.80 0.36 0.73
CA GLY A 45 9.67 0.85 1.51
C GLY A 45 8.80 1.82 0.71
N GLY A 46 9.42 2.79 0.04
CA GLY A 46 8.74 3.73 -0.87
C GLY A 46 7.99 3.02 -2.00
N LEU A 47 8.59 2.01 -2.65
CA LEU A 47 7.91 1.22 -3.68
C LEU A 47 6.70 0.46 -3.12
N LEU A 48 6.82 -0.15 -1.95
CA LEU A 48 5.72 -0.82 -1.25
C LEU A 48 4.55 0.14 -0.97
N ILE A 49 4.85 1.35 -0.52
CA ILE A 49 3.85 2.40 -0.27
C ILE A 49 3.18 2.82 -1.58
N VAL A 50 3.95 3.11 -2.63
CA VAL A 50 3.40 3.50 -3.95
C VAL A 50 2.48 2.42 -4.52
N VAL A 51 2.88 1.15 -4.44
CA VAL A 51 2.05 0.03 -4.88
C VAL A 51 0.78 -0.07 -4.03
N GLY A 52 0.88 0.09 -2.70
CA GLY A 52 -0.28 0.11 -1.81
C GLY A 52 -1.29 1.21 -2.16
N ILE A 53 -0.79 2.42 -2.42
CA ILE A 53 -1.61 3.57 -2.85
C ILE A 53 -2.25 3.29 -4.20
N ALA A 54 -1.51 2.75 -5.17
CA ALA A 54 -2.04 2.42 -6.49
C ALA A 54 -3.18 1.40 -6.40
N VAL A 55 -3.02 0.34 -5.60
CA VAL A 55 -4.07 -0.67 -5.36
C VAL A 55 -5.30 -0.04 -4.70
N TYR A 56 -5.10 0.84 -3.72
CA TYR A 56 -6.20 1.59 -3.09
C TYR A 56 -6.97 2.43 -4.11
N LEU A 57 -6.26 3.21 -4.94
CA LEU A 57 -6.87 4.07 -5.96
C LEU A 57 -7.62 3.26 -7.03
N LEU A 58 -7.07 2.11 -7.46
CA LEU A 58 -7.74 1.20 -8.39
C LEU A 58 -9.01 0.59 -7.78
N SER A 59 -8.96 0.22 -6.50
CA SER A 59 -10.13 -0.26 -5.76
C SER A 59 -11.21 0.83 -5.71
N LEU A 60 -10.82 2.06 -5.36
CA LEU A 60 -11.72 3.21 -5.29
C LEU A 60 -12.35 3.54 -6.66
N LEU A 61 -11.54 3.54 -7.73
CA LEU A 61 -12.03 3.79 -9.09
C LEU A 61 -13.01 2.71 -9.55
N SER A 62 -12.74 1.44 -9.21
CA SER A 62 -13.64 0.32 -9.51
C SER A 62 -14.97 0.46 -8.78
N PHE A 63 -14.94 0.89 -7.52
CA PHE A 63 -16.14 1.18 -6.75
C PHE A 63 -16.94 2.35 -7.36
N LEU A 64 -16.26 3.47 -7.69
CA LEU A 64 -16.88 4.65 -8.30
C LEU A 64 -17.51 4.32 -9.66
N LYS A 65 -16.84 3.53 -10.50
CA LYS A 65 -17.36 3.08 -11.78
C LYS A 65 -18.61 2.20 -11.62
N SER A 66 -18.68 1.38 -10.57
CA SER A 66 -19.85 0.54 -10.29
C SER A 66 -21.05 1.33 -9.76
N SER A 67 -20.87 2.59 -9.34
CA SER A 67 -21.94 3.44 -8.83
C SER A 67 -22.61 4.31 -9.91
N LYS A 68 -22.10 4.27 -11.14
CA LYS A 68 -22.61 5.02 -12.30
C LYS A 68 -23.35 4.09 -13.25
#